data_AF-A0AAV9RVH6-F1
#
_entry.id   AF-A0AAV9RVH6-F1
#
_cell.length_a   1.000
_cell.length_b   1.000
_cell.length_c   1.000
_cell.angle_alpha   90.00
_cell.angle_beta   90.00
_cell.angle_gamma   90.00
#
_symmetry.space_group_name_H-M   'P 1'
#
loop_
_entity.id
_entity.type
_entity.pdbx_description
1 polymer ?
#
loop_
_entity_poly.entity_id
_entity_poly.type
_entity_poly.pdbx_seq_one_letter_code
_entity_poly.pdbx_strand_id
1 'polypeptide(L)'
;MRKVMASPLRHRTGVQQSFYVFLFISLACSYNIDLEHPLVFQGPSSSFFGYSVLEHFHDNTRWIIVGAPKANSSYSSSVRSPGAVYKCRVHSNPERRCTEMDLGRGNRPRESCGKTCQGDRDDEWMGVSLARQDRASGKILACAHRWKNVYYDSEHILPHGYCSIIPPTLQGRTIPLIPCYEDYKQKYGEEHGSCQAGIAGVFTE
;
A
#
# COMPACT_ATOMS: atom_id res chain seq x y z
N MET A 1 -66.24 44.20 -18.86
CA MET A 1 -65.00 43.75 -19.51
C MET A 1 -63.88 43.65 -18.48
N ARG A 2 -63.50 42.44 -18.05
CA ARG A 2 -62.23 42.17 -17.35
C ARG A 2 -61.71 40.83 -17.88
N LYS A 3 -60.61 40.85 -18.64
CA LYS A 3 -59.89 39.66 -19.08
C LYS A 3 -59.07 39.15 -17.88
N VAL A 4 -59.31 37.92 -17.46
CA VAL A 4 -58.40 37.19 -16.56
C VAL A 4 -57.39 36.48 -17.46
N MET A 5 -56.12 36.87 -17.35
CA MET A 5 -54.98 36.20 -17.98
C MET A 5 -54.61 34.99 -17.12
N ALA A 6 -54.74 33.78 -17.66
CA ALA A 6 -54.20 32.58 -17.04
C ALA A 6 -52.69 32.50 -17.34
N SER A 7 -51.87 32.39 -16.29
CA SER A 7 -50.42 32.23 -16.36
C SER A 7 -50.04 30.84 -16.92
N PRO A 8 -48.90 30.70 -17.63
CA PRO A 8 -48.48 29.40 -18.15
C PRO A 8 -47.89 28.53 -17.03
N LEU A 9 -48.35 27.27 -16.98
CA LEU A 9 -47.87 26.21 -16.11
C LEU A 9 -46.35 26.00 -16.27
N ARG A 10 -45.59 26.42 -15.25
CA ARG A 10 -44.15 26.20 -15.08
C ARG A 10 -43.92 24.80 -14.48
N HIS A 11 -44.09 23.75 -15.27
CA HIS A 11 -43.94 22.36 -14.80
C HIS A 11 -43.13 21.47 -15.77
N ARG A 12 -41.97 21.97 -16.23
CA ARG A 12 -41.06 21.20 -17.11
C ARG A 12 -39.57 21.23 -16.72
N THR A 13 -39.19 21.94 -15.66
CA THR A 13 -37.76 22.13 -15.30
C THR A 13 -37.18 21.02 -14.44
N GLY A 14 -37.97 20.43 -13.51
CA GLY A 14 -37.47 19.42 -12.57
C GLY A 14 -37.16 18.08 -13.22
N VAL A 15 -38.09 17.54 -14.03
CA VAL A 15 -37.91 16.25 -14.73
C VAL A 15 -36.75 16.32 -15.73
N GLN A 16 -36.62 17.45 -16.42
CA GLN A 16 -35.54 17.67 -17.37
C GLN A 16 -34.17 17.77 -16.66
N GLN A 17 -34.09 18.46 -15.51
CA GLN A 17 -32.88 18.48 -14.68
C GLN A 17 -32.52 17.09 -14.15
N SER A 18 -33.50 16.32 -13.66
CA SER A 18 -33.27 14.93 -13.22
C SER A 18 -32.75 14.06 -14.35
N PHE A 19 -33.35 14.17 -15.55
CA PHE A 19 -32.91 13.41 -16.73
C PHE A 19 -31.48 13.76 -17.14
N TYR A 20 -31.12 15.05 -17.15
CA TYR A 20 -29.73 15.46 -17.40
C TYR A 20 -28.77 14.94 -16.33
N VAL A 21 -29.14 14.97 -15.05
CA VAL A 21 -28.33 14.42 -13.95
C VAL A 21 -28.13 12.91 -14.13
N PHE A 22 -29.17 12.14 -14.46
CA PHE A 22 -29.04 10.70 -14.75
C PHE A 22 -28.20 10.44 -16.02
N LEU A 23 -28.33 11.26 -17.05
CA LEU A 23 -27.52 11.19 -18.27
C LEU A 23 -26.02 11.45 -17.97
N PHE A 24 -25.72 12.48 -17.17
CA PHE A 24 -24.35 12.80 -16.73
C PHE A 24 -23.76 11.71 -15.83
N ILE A 25 -24.55 11.12 -14.92
CA ILE A 25 -24.13 9.99 -14.08
C ILE A 25 -23.83 8.75 -14.94
N SER A 26 -24.61 8.50 -16.00
CA SER A 26 -24.37 7.38 -16.93
C SER A 26 -23.17 7.56 -17.87
N LEU A 27 -22.63 8.78 -17.98
CA LEU A 27 -21.50 9.11 -18.87
C LEU A 27 -20.13 9.06 -18.18
N ALA A 28 -20.07 8.69 -16.90
CA ALA A 28 -18.82 8.35 -16.23
C ALA A 28 -18.41 6.89 -16.48
N CYS A 29 -18.76 6.33 -17.64
CA CYS A 29 -18.16 5.10 -18.13
C CYS A 29 -16.72 5.39 -18.51
N SER A 30 -15.77 4.67 -17.93
CA SER A 30 -14.36 4.68 -18.36
C SER A 30 -14.29 4.34 -19.85
N TYR A 31 -14.18 5.35 -20.71
CA TYR A 31 -14.35 5.20 -22.15
C TYR A 31 -13.15 4.52 -22.84
N ASN A 32 -12.01 4.45 -22.15
CA ASN A 32 -10.75 3.93 -22.69
C ASN A 32 -10.08 2.88 -21.78
N ILE A 33 -10.80 2.33 -20.80
CA ILE A 33 -10.33 1.17 -20.02
C ILE A 33 -11.07 -0.06 -20.53
N ASP A 34 -10.33 -1.07 -20.97
CA ASP A 34 -10.91 -2.35 -21.38
C ASP A 34 -11.41 -3.12 -20.15
N LEU A 35 -12.72 -3.32 -20.07
CA LEU A 35 -13.38 -4.08 -19.02
C LEU A 35 -13.62 -5.55 -19.41
N GLU A 36 -13.48 -5.90 -20.69
CA GLU A 36 -13.74 -7.25 -21.23
C GLU A 36 -12.53 -8.17 -21.07
N HIS A 37 -11.31 -7.63 -21.15
CA HIS A 37 -10.07 -8.41 -21.09
C HIS A 37 -9.15 -8.06 -19.90
N PRO A 38 -9.62 -8.08 -18.65
CA PRO A 38 -8.78 -7.77 -17.50
C PRO A 38 -7.75 -8.87 -17.21
N LEU A 39 -6.59 -8.47 -16.71
CA LEU A 39 -5.62 -9.38 -16.09
C LEU A 39 -5.88 -9.44 -14.58
N VAL A 40 -6.39 -10.59 -14.10
CA VAL A 40 -6.69 -10.80 -12.69
C VAL A 40 -5.59 -11.61 -12.02
N PHE A 41 -4.86 -10.97 -11.11
CA PHE A 41 -3.88 -11.62 -10.26
C PHE A 41 -4.51 -12.03 -8.92
N GLN A 42 -4.31 -13.29 -8.52
CA GLN A 42 -4.80 -13.81 -7.25
C GLN A 42 -3.63 -14.05 -6.31
N GLY A 43 -3.82 -13.68 -5.04
CA GLY A 43 -2.87 -13.93 -3.96
C GLY A 43 -3.45 -14.80 -2.85
N PRO A 44 -2.69 -15.01 -1.76
CA PRO A 44 -3.13 -15.86 -0.67
C PRO A 44 -4.40 -15.35 0.01
N SER A 45 -5.31 -16.25 0.37
CA SER A 45 -6.55 -15.91 1.06
C SER A 45 -6.28 -15.25 2.42
N SER A 46 -7.14 -14.31 2.81
CA SER A 46 -7.09 -13.59 4.09
C SER A 46 -5.78 -12.81 4.38
N SER A 47 -4.92 -12.63 3.36
CA SER A 47 -3.64 -11.92 3.48
C SER A 47 -3.72 -10.41 3.24
N PHE A 48 -4.91 -9.93 2.85
CA PHE A 48 -5.12 -8.58 2.31
C PHE A 48 -4.27 -8.31 1.06
N PHE A 49 -4.02 -9.33 0.25
CA PHE A 49 -3.40 -9.16 -1.06
C PHE A 49 -4.19 -8.15 -1.91
N GLY A 50 -3.51 -7.10 -2.36
CA GLY A 50 -4.13 -6.00 -3.10
C GLY A 50 -4.39 -4.76 -2.23
N TYR A 51 -4.03 -4.76 -0.95
CA TYR A 51 -4.20 -3.59 -0.07
C TYR A 51 -3.47 -2.36 -0.61
N SER A 52 -2.29 -2.55 -1.18
CA SER A 52 -1.57 -1.55 -1.96
C SER A 52 -1.08 -2.15 -3.26
N VAL A 53 -1.12 -1.39 -4.36
CA VAL A 53 -0.70 -1.82 -5.69
C VAL A 53 0.17 -0.77 -6.35
N LEU A 54 1.13 -1.22 -7.16
CA LEU A 54 2.08 -0.34 -7.82
C LEU A 54 2.57 -0.95 -9.14
N GLU A 55 2.59 -0.16 -10.20
CA GLU A 55 3.22 -0.56 -11.46
C GLU A 55 4.74 -0.34 -11.39
N HIS A 56 5.50 -1.29 -11.94
CA HIS A 56 6.94 -1.20 -12.00
C HIS A 56 7.47 -1.68 -13.35
N PHE A 57 8.35 -0.88 -13.95
CA PHE A 57 9.06 -1.21 -15.17
C PHE A 57 10.56 -1.12 -14.95
N HIS A 58 11.26 -2.18 -15.36
CA HIS A 58 12.72 -2.29 -15.34
C HIS A 58 13.16 -3.36 -16.35
N ASP A 59 14.25 -3.11 -17.08
CA ASP A 59 14.84 -4.03 -18.07
C ASP A 59 13.81 -4.67 -19.01
N ASN A 60 13.01 -3.81 -19.65
CA ASN A 60 11.94 -4.19 -20.58
C ASN A 60 10.89 -5.18 -20.00
N THR A 61 10.80 -5.27 -18.68
CA THR A 61 9.84 -6.12 -17.98
C THR A 61 8.86 -5.25 -17.18
N ARG A 62 7.56 -5.50 -17.40
CA ARG A 62 6.46 -4.88 -16.65
C ARG A 62 6.01 -5.81 -15.51
N TRP A 63 5.93 -5.24 -14.32
CA TRP A 63 5.52 -5.91 -13.10
C TRP A 63 4.38 -5.13 -12.44
N ILE A 64 3.47 -5.86 -11.82
CA ILE A 64 2.60 -5.33 -10.78
C ILE A 64 3.18 -5.76 -9.44
N ILE A 65 3.44 -4.81 -8.56
CA ILE A 65 3.87 -5.04 -7.19
C ILE A 65 2.65 -4.91 -6.29
N VAL A 66 2.44 -5.89 -5.41
CA VAL A 66 1.23 -6.01 -4.60
C VAL A 66 1.61 -6.19 -3.14
N GLY A 67 1.08 -5.34 -2.28
CA GLY A 67 1.19 -5.47 -0.83
C GLY A 67 0.11 -6.39 -0.26
N ALA A 68 0.47 -7.19 0.72
CA ALA A 68 -0.43 -8.07 1.47
C ALA A 68 -0.09 -8.00 2.99
N PRO A 69 -0.56 -6.97 3.70
CA PRO A 69 -0.17 -6.68 5.09
C PRO A 69 -0.45 -7.78 6.11
N LYS A 70 -1.33 -8.72 5.78
CA LYS A 70 -1.71 -9.86 6.64
C LYS A 70 -1.19 -11.21 6.13
N ALA A 71 -0.32 -11.20 5.12
CA ALA A 71 0.31 -12.42 4.64
C ALA A 71 1.24 -13.02 5.71
N ASN A 72 1.24 -14.35 5.79
CA ASN A 72 2.36 -15.08 6.33
C ASN A 72 3.46 -15.12 5.27
N SER A 73 4.69 -14.82 5.66
CA SER A 73 5.83 -14.74 4.76
C SER A 73 6.59 -16.07 4.74
N SER A 74 6.92 -16.56 3.54
CA SER A 74 7.79 -17.74 3.38
C SER A 74 9.24 -17.46 3.79
N TYR A 75 9.67 -16.20 3.73
CA TYR A 75 11.00 -15.74 4.15
C TYR A 75 11.09 -15.42 5.65
N SER A 76 9.96 -15.38 6.36
CA SER A 76 9.87 -15.06 7.78
C SER A 76 8.86 -15.96 8.51
N SER A 77 8.97 -17.27 8.31
CA SER A 77 8.04 -18.29 8.84
C SER A 77 7.90 -18.32 10.38
N SER A 78 8.90 -17.85 11.12
CA SER A 78 8.86 -17.74 12.59
C SER A 78 8.20 -16.45 13.09
N VAL A 79 7.77 -15.57 12.19
CA VAL A 79 7.17 -14.27 12.51
C VAL A 79 5.68 -14.35 12.24
N ARG A 80 4.86 -13.86 13.18
CA ARG A 80 3.42 -13.96 13.07
C ARG A 80 2.86 -12.84 12.18
N SER A 81 2.25 -13.22 11.05
CA SER A 81 1.57 -12.29 10.15
C SER A 81 2.37 -10.99 9.86
N PRO A 82 3.65 -11.08 9.47
CA PRO A 82 4.46 -9.87 9.23
C PRO A 82 3.94 -9.04 8.05
N GLY A 83 3.17 -9.64 7.16
CA GLY A 83 2.87 -9.08 5.84
C GLY A 83 3.97 -9.39 4.84
N ALA A 84 3.64 -9.26 3.56
CA ALA A 84 4.56 -9.54 2.46
C ALA A 84 4.28 -8.64 1.26
N VAL A 85 5.27 -8.55 0.36
CA VAL A 85 5.15 -7.88 -0.93
C VAL A 85 5.35 -8.92 -2.01
N TYR A 86 4.48 -8.90 -3.02
CA TYR A 86 4.49 -9.81 -4.16
C TYR A 86 4.81 -9.07 -5.44
N LYS A 87 5.38 -9.78 -6.42
CA LYS A 87 5.53 -9.30 -7.80
C LYS A 87 4.83 -10.23 -8.77
N CYS A 88 4.10 -9.66 -9.71
CA CYS A 88 3.36 -10.36 -10.74
C CYS A 88 3.82 -9.85 -12.10
N ARG A 89 4.32 -10.72 -12.97
CA ARG A 89 4.74 -10.30 -14.31
C ARG A 89 3.49 -10.05 -15.16
N VAL A 90 3.44 -8.92 -15.86
CA VAL A 90 2.29 -8.54 -16.72
C VAL A 90 2.27 -9.37 -17.99
N HIS A 91 3.41 -9.50 -18.66
CA HIS A 91 3.58 -10.32 -19.85
C HIS A 91 4.30 -11.63 -19.53
N SER A 92 4.17 -12.62 -20.42
CA SER A 92 4.84 -13.93 -20.29
C SER A 92 4.53 -14.63 -18.95
N ASN A 93 3.29 -14.49 -18.48
CA ASN A 93 2.77 -15.09 -17.25
C ASN A 93 1.34 -15.61 -17.49
N PRO A 94 1.18 -16.66 -18.31
CA PRO A 94 -0.15 -17.18 -18.68
C PRO A 94 -0.94 -17.69 -17.47
N GLU A 95 -0.24 -18.16 -16.44
CA GLU A 95 -0.84 -18.67 -15.20
C GLU A 95 -1.19 -17.55 -14.20
N ARG A 96 -0.88 -16.28 -14.52
CA ARG A 96 -1.14 -15.11 -13.68
C ARG A 96 -0.61 -15.26 -12.24
N ARG A 97 0.54 -15.93 -12.10
CA ARG A 97 1.16 -16.18 -10.79
C ARG A 97 1.88 -14.94 -10.28
N CYS A 98 1.81 -14.75 -8.97
CA CYS A 98 2.57 -13.75 -8.24
C CYS A 98 3.53 -14.45 -7.29
N THR A 99 4.76 -13.96 -7.20
CA THR A 99 5.78 -14.52 -6.31
C THR A 99 6.07 -13.55 -5.18
N GLU A 100 6.21 -14.07 -3.97
CA GLU A 100 6.65 -13.28 -2.82
C GLU A 100 8.06 -12.75 -3.07
N MET A 101 8.31 -11.51 -2.68
CA MET A 101 9.62 -10.89 -2.75
C MET A 101 10.37 -11.07 -1.44
N ASP A 102 11.59 -11.59 -1.51
CA ASP A 102 12.50 -11.56 -0.37
C ASP A 102 13.02 -10.13 -0.14
N LEU A 103 12.60 -9.53 0.98
CA LEU A 103 13.05 -8.20 1.38
C LEU A 103 14.36 -8.24 2.19
N GLY A 104 14.96 -9.42 2.38
CA GLY A 104 16.22 -9.60 3.11
C GLY A 104 16.10 -9.39 4.61
N ARG A 105 14.92 -9.65 5.19
CA ARG A 105 14.61 -9.39 6.61
C ARG A 105 14.84 -10.61 7.52
N GLY A 106 15.15 -11.76 6.92
CA GLY A 106 15.44 -12.99 7.65
C GLY A 106 14.25 -13.55 8.43
N ASN A 107 14.50 -14.59 9.22
CA ASN A 107 13.48 -15.39 9.90
C ASN A 107 13.39 -15.16 11.41
N ARG A 108 13.82 -14.00 11.90
CA ARG A 108 13.78 -13.68 13.33
C ARG A 108 12.61 -12.74 13.63
N PRO A 109 11.76 -13.03 14.63
CA PRO A 109 10.68 -12.13 15.04
C PRO A 109 11.22 -10.85 15.68
N ARG A 110 12.38 -10.97 16.34
CA ARG A 110 13.05 -9.85 17.00
C ARG A 110 14.50 -9.69 16.55
N GLU A 111 14.93 -8.44 16.36
CA GLU A 111 16.29 -8.09 15.95
C GLU A 111 16.73 -6.75 16.55
N SER A 112 18.02 -6.62 16.86
CA SER A 112 18.60 -5.35 17.30
C SER A 112 18.69 -4.36 16.14
N CYS A 113 18.23 -3.13 16.36
CA CYS A 113 18.15 -2.08 15.32
C CYS A 113 18.86 -0.77 15.70
N GLY A 114 19.53 -0.73 16.85
CA GLY A 114 20.09 0.47 17.46
C GLY A 114 20.44 0.23 18.92
N LYS A 115 20.92 1.26 19.64
CA LYS A 115 21.35 1.13 21.04
C LYS A 115 20.19 0.80 21.98
N THR A 116 19.03 1.41 21.75
CA THR A 116 17.81 1.24 22.54
C THR A 116 16.67 0.74 21.65
N CYS A 117 16.99 -0.22 20.77
CA CYS A 117 16.09 -0.71 19.75
C CYS A 117 16.13 -2.23 19.67
N GLN A 118 15.01 -2.84 20.03
CA GLN A 118 14.71 -4.24 19.74
C GLN A 118 13.47 -4.25 18.87
N GLY A 119 13.65 -4.42 17.57
CA GLY A 119 12.56 -4.48 16.62
C GLY A 119 11.73 -5.73 16.82
N ASP A 120 10.41 -5.62 16.77
CA ASP A 120 9.49 -6.73 16.77
C ASP A 120 8.60 -6.66 15.52
N ARG A 121 8.59 -7.78 14.79
CA ARG A 121 8.03 -7.89 13.44
C ARG A 121 6.65 -8.53 13.41
N ASP A 122 6.15 -8.99 14.54
CA ASP A 122 4.81 -9.60 14.59
C ASP A 122 3.74 -8.54 14.29
N ASP A 123 2.83 -8.87 13.37
CA ASP A 123 1.73 -8.00 12.95
C ASP A 123 2.19 -6.58 12.51
N GLU A 124 3.37 -6.47 11.90
CA GLU A 124 3.98 -5.18 11.50
C GLU A 124 3.34 -4.54 10.26
N TRP A 125 2.55 -5.31 9.50
CA TRP A 125 1.82 -4.88 8.29
C TRP A 125 2.73 -4.48 7.11
N MET A 126 3.74 -5.29 6.79
CA MET A 126 4.58 -5.08 5.63
C MET A 126 3.76 -5.14 4.32
N GLY A 127 3.95 -4.12 3.48
CA GLY A 127 3.16 -3.94 2.26
C GLY A 127 1.86 -3.17 2.48
N VAL A 128 1.74 -2.39 3.58
CA VAL A 128 0.59 -1.49 3.78
C VAL A 128 0.58 -0.34 2.78
N SER A 129 1.76 0.11 2.38
CA SER A 129 1.96 1.15 1.39
C SER A 129 3.13 0.80 0.49
N LEU A 130 3.01 1.20 -0.77
CA LEU A 130 4.01 1.05 -1.82
C LEU A 130 4.14 2.37 -2.56
N ALA A 131 5.37 2.76 -2.90
CA ALA A 131 5.64 3.91 -3.75
C ALA A 131 6.84 3.65 -4.66
N ARG A 132 6.80 4.11 -5.92
CA ARG A 132 7.92 4.01 -6.87
C ARG A 132 8.47 5.41 -7.14
N GLN A 133 9.80 5.52 -7.23
CA GLN A 133 10.42 6.72 -7.77
C GLN A 133 10.04 6.91 -9.24
N ASP A 134 9.68 8.13 -9.62
CA ASP A 134 9.28 8.46 -10.98
C ASP A 134 10.50 8.64 -11.91
N ARG A 135 11.18 7.53 -12.20
CA ARG A 135 12.27 7.45 -13.18
C ARG A 135 12.38 6.06 -13.81
N ALA A 136 13.14 5.93 -14.90
CA ALA A 136 13.27 4.68 -15.66
C ALA A 136 13.70 3.49 -14.78
N SER A 137 14.72 3.67 -13.93
CA SER A 137 15.17 2.68 -12.93
C SER A 137 14.79 3.14 -11.52
N GLY A 138 13.50 3.43 -11.33
CA GLY A 138 12.96 3.88 -10.05
C GLY A 138 13.02 2.79 -8.99
N LYS A 139 13.54 3.12 -7.81
CA LYS A 139 13.46 2.26 -6.62
C LYS A 139 12.03 2.22 -6.11
N ILE A 140 11.73 1.22 -5.29
CA ILE A 140 10.42 1.07 -4.65
C ILE A 140 10.60 1.23 -3.14
N LEU A 141 9.65 1.90 -2.50
CA LEU A 141 9.49 1.94 -1.05
C LEU A 141 8.35 1.01 -0.68
N ALA A 142 8.57 0.12 0.28
CA ALA A 142 7.52 -0.71 0.88
C ALA A 142 7.57 -0.58 2.40
N CYS A 143 6.42 -0.37 3.04
CA CYS A 143 6.39 -0.05 4.46
C CYS A 143 5.52 -0.99 5.32
N ALA A 144 5.79 -0.94 6.61
CA ALA A 144 5.20 -1.69 7.72
C ALA A 144 4.96 -0.73 8.90
N HIS A 145 3.87 0.03 8.83
CA HIS A 145 3.58 1.12 9.79
C HIS A 145 3.32 0.66 11.23
N ARG A 146 3.11 -0.64 11.46
CA ARG A 146 2.88 -1.22 12.80
C ARG A 146 4.11 -1.92 13.35
N TRP A 147 5.24 -1.89 12.63
CA TRP A 147 6.52 -2.31 13.19
C TRP A 147 6.81 -1.52 14.47
N LYS A 148 7.32 -2.22 15.48
CA LYS A 148 7.40 -1.70 16.84
C LYS A 148 8.76 -1.96 17.46
N ASN A 149 9.22 -1.01 18.26
CA ASN A 149 10.36 -1.17 19.15
C ASN A 149 9.84 -1.65 20.52
N VAL A 150 10.33 -2.80 20.97
CA VAL A 150 9.97 -3.44 22.24
C VAL A 150 11.11 -3.41 23.26
N TYR A 151 12.11 -2.55 23.08
CA TYR A 151 13.25 -2.45 24.00
C TYR A 151 12.82 -2.07 25.43
N TYR A 152 11.79 -1.24 25.56
CA TYR A 152 11.21 -0.78 26.83
C TYR A 152 9.80 -1.37 27.06
N ASP A 153 9.57 -2.62 26.65
CA ASP A 153 8.23 -3.22 26.66
C ASP A 153 7.58 -3.34 28.05
N SER A 154 8.37 -3.28 29.13
CA SER A 154 7.89 -3.13 30.50
C SER A 154 7.17 -1.82 30.78
N GLU A 155 7.45 -0.78 30.00
CA GLU A 155 6.85 0.55 30.11
C GLU A 155 5.92 0.82 28.93
N HIS A 156 6.49 0.89 27.72
CA HIS A 156 5.79 1.21 26.49
C HIS A 156 6.36 0.45 25.28
N ILE A 157 5.44 0.03 24.41
CA ILE A 157 5.75 -0.41 23.06
C ILE A 157 5.67 0.79 22.14
N LEU A 158 6.73 1.06 21.38
CA LEU A 158 6.83 2.24 20.53
C LEU A 158 6.65 1.86 19.04
N PRO A 159 5.46 2.10 18.44
CA PRO A 159 5.21 1.76 17.04
C PRO A 159 5.81 2.83 16.12
N HIS A 160 7.12 2.76 15.91
CA HIS A 160 7.85 3.68 15.03
C HIS A 160 7.52 3.48 13.54
N GLY A 161 7.06 2.28 13.15
CA GLY A 161 6.96 1.90 11.75
C GLY A 161 8.33 1.60 11.13
N TYR A 162 8.30 1.02 9.94
CA TYR A 162 9.48 0.57 9.21
C TYR A 162 9.22 0.65 7.72
N CYS A 163 10.22 0.99 6.92
CA CYS A 163 10.17 0.86 5.47
C CYS A 163 11.43 0.18 4.92
N SER A 164 11.32 -0.43 3.74
CA SER A 164 12.43 -0.97 2.97
C SER A 164 12.48 -0.29 1.60
N ILE A 165 13.65 0.23 1.23
CA ILE A 165 13.95 0.62 -0.16
C ILE A 165 14.40 -0.61 -0.94
N ILE A 166 13.64 -0.94 -1.97
CA ILE A 166 13.82 -2.07 -2.86
C ILE A 166 14.47 -1.59 -4.16
N PRO A 167 15.53 -2.25 -4.64
CA PRO A 167 16.18 -1.89 -5.89
C PRO A 167 15.28 -2.13 -7.12
N PRO A 168 15.52 -1.47 -8.26
CA PRO A 168 14.71 -1.62 -9.47
C PRO A 168 14.72 -3.06 -10.03
N THR A 169 15.77 -3.81 -9.75
CA THR A 169 15.90 -5.23 -10.15
C THR A 169 14.91 -6.15 -9.43
N LEU A 170 14.24 -5.68 -8.37
CA LEU A 170 13.39 -6.48 -7.47
C LEU A 170 14.13 -7.70 -6.88
N GLN A 171 15.46 -7.59 -6.77
CA GLN A 171 16.38 -8.63 -6.32
C GLN A 171 17.53 -8.00 -5.53
N GLY A 172 18.08 -8.74 -4.57
CA GLY A 172 19.20 -8.30 -3.75
C GLY A 172 18.79 -7.61 -2.46
N ARG A 173 19.75 -6.96 -1.81
CA ARG A 173 19.58 -6.38 -0.47
C ARG A 173 18.72 -5.13 -0.50
N THR A 174 17.71 -5.06 0.38
CA THR A 174 16.93 -3.84 0.63
C THR A 174 17.61 -2.95 1.67
N ILE A 175 17.29 -1.66 1.64
CA ILE A 175 17.80 -0.70 2.63
C ILE A 175 16.69 -0.41 3.65
N PRO A 176 16.90 -0.70 4.95
CA PRO A 176 15.92 -0.40 5.98
C PRO A 176 15.85 1.10 6.27
N LEU A 177 14.65 1.61 6.56
CA LEU A 177 14.40 2.96 7.03
C LEU A 177 13.48 2.91 8.26
N ILE A 178 13.90 3.53 9.36
CA ILE A 178 13.15 3.64 10.61
C ILE A 178 13.21 5.10 11.06
N PRO A 179 12.53 6.02 10.35
CA PRO A 179 12.79 7.46 10.49
C PRO A 179 12.39 8.04 11.85
N CYS A 180 11.46 7.39 12.56
CA CYS A 180 11.03 7.83 13.89
C CYS A 180 11.85 7.23 15.03
N TYR A 181 12.84 6.39 14.72
CA TYR A 181 13.70 5.86 15.76
C TYR A 181 14.75 6.90 16.15
N GLU A 182 14.79 7.21 17.45
CA GLU A 182 15.85 7.97 18.09
C GLU A 182 16.33 7.21 19.35
N ASP A 183 17.63 7.25 19.61
CA ASP A 183 18.20 6.60 20.80
C ASP A 183 17.61 7.21 22.09
N TYR A 184 17.38 6.36 23.09
CA TYR A 184 16.91 6.70 24.44
C TYR A 184 15.53 7.34 24.55
N LYS A 185 14.71 7.32 23.49
CA LYS A 185 13.29 7.69 23.57
C LYS A 185 12.45 6.54 24.12
N GLN A 186 11.58 6.83 25.09
CA GLN A 186 10.80 5.82 25.84
C GLN A 186 9.31 6.14 25.90
N LYS A 187 8.92 7.40 25.66
CA LYS A 187 7.55 7.85 25.84
C LYS A 187 6.68 7.52 24.64
N TYR A 188 5.50 6.97 24.93
CA TYR A 188 4.44 6.80 23.93
C TYR A 188 3.75 8.15 23.67
N GLY A 189 3.53 8.50 22.39
CA GLY A 189 2.79 9.70 21.99
C GLY A 189 3.59 11.02 21.93
N GLU A 190 4.75 11.09 22.57
CA GLU A 190 5.67 12.24 22.47
C GLU A 190 6.78 11.96 21.44
N GLU A 191 7.34 13.00 20.82
CA GLU A 191 8.61 12.96 20.08
C GLU A 191 8.76 11.74 19.13
N HIS A 192 7.70 11.46 18.35
CA HIS A 192 7.61 10.36 17.37
C HIS A 192 7.57 8.92 17.92
N GLY A 193 7.50 8.71 19.24
CA GLY A 193 7.46 7.38 19.86
C GLY A 193 6.29 6.48 19.40
N SER A 194 5.25 7.04 18.80
CA SER A 194 4.14 6.30 18.19
C SER A 194 3.74 6.81 16.81
N CYS A 195 4.73 7.25 16.02
CA CYS A 195 4.45 7.92 14.74
C CYS A 195 3.84 7.00 13.66
N GLN A 196 4.08 5.69 13.72
CA GLN A 196 3.65 4.72 12.72
C GLN A 196 4.06 5.10 11.29
N ALA A 197 5.32 5.45 11.09
CA ALA A 197 5.82 5.91 9.79
C ALA A 197 5.62 4.83 8.71
N GLY A 198 5.22 5.28 7.52
CA GLY A 198 4.99 4.42 6.37
C GLY A 198 3.56 3.89 6.22
N ILE A 199 2.59 4.39 7.00
CA ILE A 199 1.16 4.12 6.73
C ILE A 199 0.74 4.60 5.34
N ALA A 200 1.30 5.74 4.94
CA ALA A 200 1.27 6.27 3.59
C ALA A 200 2.66 6.79 3.24
N GLY A 201 2.96 6.88 1.95
CA GLY A 201 4.24 7.37 1.48
C GLY A 201 4.21 7.71 0.01
N VAL A 202 5.03 8.68 -0.36
CA VAL A 202 5.40 9.00 -1.74
C VAL A 202 6.92 8.89 -1.84
N PHE A 203 7.43 8.40 -2.96
CA PHE A 203 8.86 8.27 -3.16
C PHE A 203 9.28 9.22 -4.28
N THR A 204 9.63 10.44 -3.89
CA THR A 204 10.23 11.43 -4.79
C THR A 204 11.72 11.15 -4.99
N GLU A 205 12.28 11.65 -6.10
CA GLU A 205 13.71 11.71 -6.51
C GLU A 205 14.69 10.62 -6.02
#